data_AF-A0A6B2T8M0-F1
#
_entry.id   AF-A0A6B2T8M0-F1
#
_cell.length_a   1.000
_cell.length_b   1.000
_cell.length_c   1.000
_cell.angle_alpha   90.00
_cell.angle_beta   90.00
_cell.angle_gamma   90.00
#
_symmetry.space_group_name_H-M   'P 1'
#
loop_
_entity.id
_entity.type
_entity.pdbx_description
1 polymer ?
#
loop_
_entity_poly.entity_id
_entity_poly.type
_entity_poly.pdbx_seq_one_letter_code
_entity_poly.pdbx_strand_id
1 'polypeptide(L)'
;APAPAAQRSAGAYESAPQGFSGPALNLRSPAHRTERELIKLALQYPQLVSPAFDAYGVDEFTAPPYAAVRRAIEEAGGAEYGAQDPQEYLVRVREAAPDDAVRAMVTELAVEAILRKTVDEMYAGIQLVQVRLRAVDRRIRDVQGTLARLGAGGDPQHLTAVQNELWVLQQYGQALRERGADAL
;
A
#
# COMPACT_ATOMS: atom_id res chain seq x y z
N ALA A 1 68.83 -1.78 15.68
CA ALA A 1 67.46 -1.48 16.13
C ALA A 1 66.64 -1.04 14.92
N PRO A 2 65.62 -1.81 14.49
CA PRO A 2 64.79 -1.49 13.34
C PRO A 2 63.52 -0.73 13.77
N ALA A 3 63.01 0.16 12.94
CA ALA A 3 61.66 0.70 13.06
C ALA A 3 61.03 0.77 11.65
N PRO A 4 59.92 0.05 11.39
CA PRO A 4 59.23 0.09 10.11
C PRO A 4 58.21 1.24 10.08
N ALA A 5 58.15 1.96 8.96
CA ALA A 5 57.11 2.94 8.69
C ALA A 5 55.82 2.23 8.26
N ALA A 6 54.72 2.61 8.89
CA ALA A 6 53.42 1.99 8.80
C ALA A 6 52.79 2.08 7.39
N GLN A 7 52.42 0.94 6.84
CA GLN A 7 51.37 0.82 5.82
C GLN A 7 50.01 1.22 6.45
N ARG A 8 49.38 2.27 5.94
CA ARG A 8 47.95 2.51 6.15
C ARG A 8 47.17 1.81 5.06
N SER A 9 46.53 0.73 5.46
CA SER A 9 45.53 -0.03 4.73
C SER A 9 44.41 0.89 4.25
N ALA A 10 44.11 0.85 2.95
CA ALA A 10 42.88 1.41 2.40
C ALA A 10 41.69 0.62 2.97
N GLY A 11 40.96 1.24 3.90
CA GLY A 11 39.73 0.71 4.46
C GLY A 11 38.64 0.69 3.39
N ALA A 12 38.19 -0.53 3.13
CA ALA A 12 37.01 -0.94 2.39
C ALA A 12 35.90 0.12 2.31
N TYR A 13 35.46 0.37 1.09
CA TYR A 13 34.19 1.02 0.78
C TYR A 13 33.08 0.16 1.39
N GLU A 14 32.53 0.62 2.51
CA GLU A 14 31.31 0.10 3.12
C GLU A 14 30.25 0.00 2.02
N SER A 15 29.70 -1.20 1.84
CA SER A 15 28.75 -1.50 0.80
C SER A 15 27.49 -0.66 1.01
N ALA A 16 27.15 0.18 0.03
CA ALA A 16 25.88 0.90 0.01
C ALA A 16 24.71 -0.09 0.17
N PRO A 17 23.64 0.26 0.91
CA PRO A 17 22.51 -0.64 1.10
C PRO A 17 21.95 -1.04 -0.26
N GLN A 18 21.82 -2.34 -0.49
CA GLN A 18 21.22 -2.88 -1.70
C GLN A 18 19.80 -2.32 -1.80
N GLY A 19 19.59 -1.40 -2.73
CA GLY A 19 18.30 -0.77 -2.98
C GLY A 19 17.25 -1.80 -3.39
N PHE A 20 15.98 -1.44 -3.22
CA PHE A 20 14.83 -2.23 -3.63
C PHE A 20 15.03 -2.79 -5.04
N SER A 21 15.08 -4.11 -5.18
CA SER A 21 15.36 -4.82 -6.45
C SER A 21 14.12 -5.02 -7.34
N GLY A 22 13.03 -4.30 -7.06
CA GLY A 22 11.86 -4.22 -7.92
C GLY A 22 11.88 -3.04 -8.90
N PRO A 23 10.87 -2.94 -9.79
CA PRO A 23 10.74 -1.82 -10.71
C PRO A 23 10.85 -0.48 -9.98
N ALA A 24 11.61 0.46 -10.56
CA ALA A 24 11.84 1.75 -9.94
C ALA A 24 10.50 2.45 -9.61
N LEU A 25 10.36 2.88 -8.35
CA LEU A 25 9.21 3.67 -7.91
C LEU A 25 9.11 4.95 -8.75
N ASN A 26 8.07 5.07 -9.56
CA ASN A 26 7.75 6.34 -10.20
C ASN A 26 7.06 7.26 -9.19
N LEU A 27 7.85 8.03 -8.44
CA LEU A 27 7.38 9.00 -7.44
C LEU A 27 6.55 10.15 -8.05
N ARG A 28 6.54 10.31 -9.38
CA ARG A 28 5.69 11.29 -10.07
C ARG A 28 4.26 10.79 -10.28
N SER A 29 4.00 9.49 -10.11
CA SER A 29 2.65 8.91 -10.21
C SER A 29 1.75 9.44 -9.08
N PRO A 30 0.60 10.07 -9.39
CA PRO A 30 -0.38 10.45 -8.38
C PRO A 30 -0.90 9.27 -7.55
N ALA A 31 -1.03 8.08 -8.17
CA ALA A 31 -1.48 6.87 -7.47
C ALA A 31 -0.48 6.46 -6.39
N HIS A 32 0.81 6.37 -6.75
CA HIS A 32 1.87 6.01 -5.80
C HIS A 32 2.01 7.04 -4.67
N ARG A 33 1.75 8.33 -4.92
CA ARG A 33 1.76 9.34 -3.86
C ARG A 33 0.65 9.09 -2.84
N THR A 34 -0.58 8.85 -3.27
CA THR A 34 -1.69 8.52 -2.35
C THR A 34 -1.44 7.18 -1.63
N GLU A 35 -0.93 6.17 -2.32
CA GLU A 35 -0.59 4.87 -1.72
C GLU A 35 0.46 5.03 -0.61
N ARG A 36 1.55 5.79 -0.89
CA ARG A 36 2.56 6.11 0.12
C ARG A 36 1.95 6.81 1.31
N GLU A 37 1.11 7.82 1.06
CA GLU A 37 0.45 8.58 2.11
C GLU A 37 -0.45 7.71 2.98
N LEU A 38 -1.20 6.80 2.37
CA LEU A 38 -2.05 5.84 3.09
C LEU A 38 -1.23 4.86 3.92
N ILE A 39 -0.11 4.36 3.42
CA ILE A 39 0.80 3.51 4.21
C ILE A 39 1.38 4.27 5.40
N LYS A 40 1.78 5.53 5.23
CA LYS A 40 2.23 6.37 6.36
C LYS A 40 1.13 6.50 7.41
N LEU A 41 -0.11 6.76 6.99
CA LEU A 41 -1.26 6.81 7.91
C LEU A 41 -1.45 5.47 8.65
N ALA A 42 -1.37 4.33 7.95
CA ALA A 42 -1.51 3.02 8.58
C ALA A 42 -0.39 2.66 9.56
N LEU A 43 0.83 3.19 9.36
CA LEU A 43 1.96 2.98 10.26
C LEU A 43 1.98 3.96 11.45
N GLN A 44 1.61 5.22 11.22
CA GLN A 44 1.75 6.30 12.20
C GLN A 44 0.46 6.60 12.97
N TYR A 45 -0.70 6.41 12.33
CA TYR A 45 -2.02 6.71 12.87
C TYR A 45 -3.03 5.58 12.54
N PRO A 46 -2.73 4.32 12.89
CA PRO A 46 -3.56 3.16 12.54
C PRO A 46 -5.03 3.31 12.93
N GLN A 47 -5.31 3.98 14.07
CA GLN A 47 -6.65 4.26 14.56
C GLN A 47 -7.50 5.15 13.64
N LEU A 48 -6.89 5.92 12.73
CA LEU A 48 -7.60 6.78 11.80
C LEU A 48 -7.99 6.07 10.50
N VAL A 49 -7.44 4.88 10.26
CA VAL A 49 -7.65 4.14 9.01
C VAL A 49 -8.25 2.75 9.21
N SER A 50 -8.18 2.19 10.42
CA SER A 50 -8.86 0.93 10.77
C SER A 50 -10.36 1.17 11.04
N PRO A 51 -11.26 0.24 10.65
CA PRO A 51 -11.00 -1.05 10.01
C PRO A 51 -10.90 -0.97 8.48
N ALA A 52 -11.16 0.19 7.89
CA ALA A 52 -11.27 0.34 6.44
C ALA A 52 -9.99 -0.11 5.71
N PHE A 53 -8.81 0.32 6.16
CA PHE A 53 -7.53 -0.08 5.58
C PHE A 53 -7.30 -1.60 5.59
N ASP A 54 -7.73 -2.26 6.66
CA ASP A 54 -7.52 -3.70 6.83
C ASP A 54 -8.35 -4.52 5.84
N ALA A 55 -9.47 -3.97 5.36
CA ALA A 55 -10.29 -4.55 4.29
C ALA A 55 -9.69 -4.37 2.88
N TYR A 56 -8.53 -3.71 2.73
CA TYR A 56 -7.92 -3.45 1.42
C TYR A 56 -7.01 -4.61 1.07
N GLY A 57 -7.15 -5.15 -0.15
CA GLY A 57 -6.25 -6.17 -0.68
C GLY A 57 -4.86 -5.61 -0.99
N VAL A 58 -3.84 -6.48 -0.97
CA VAL A 58 -2.47 -6.13 -1.39
C VAL A 58 -2.44 -5.63 -2.84
N ASP A 59 -3.30 -6.17 -3.71
CA ASP A 59 -3.45 -5.80 -5.12
C ASP A 59 -4.07 -4.41 -5.35
N GLU A 60 -4.58 -3.77 -4.30
CA GLU A 60 -5.05 -2.40 -4.36
C GLU A 60 -3.88 -1.39 -4.40
N PHE A 61 -2.69 -1.82 -3.94
CA PHE A 61 -1.45 -1.05 -3.97
C PHE A 61 -0.66 -1.40 -5.23
N THR A 62 -0.58 -0.45 -6.16
CA THR A 62 0.01 -0.70 -7.50
C THR A 62 1.53 -0.58 -7.52
N ALA A 63 2.12 0.15 -6.57
CA ALA A 63 3.56 0.17 -6.39
C ALA A 63 4.05 -1.09 -5.66
N PRO A 64 4.95 -1.90 -6.25
CA PRO A 64 5.42 -3.14 -5.61
C PRO A 64 5.98 -2.97 -4.18
N PRO A 65 6.76 -1.91 -3.86
CA PRO A 65 7.20 -1.68 -2.48
C PRO A 65 6.06 -1.42 -1.49
N TYR A 66 5.04 -0.66 -1.90
CA TYR A 66 3.92 -0.34 -1.01
C TYR A 66 2.98 -1.53 -0.82
N ALA A 67 2.83 -2.36 -1.85
CA ALA A 67 2.17 -3.65 -1.73
C ALA A 67 2.89 -4.58 -0.74
N ALA A 68 4.23 -4.61 -0.77
CA ALA A 68 5.02 -5.40 0.19
C ALA A 68 4.87 -4.89 1.63
N VAL A 69 4.85 -3.56 1.84
CA VAL A 69 4.58 -2.97 3.17
C VAL A 69 3.14 -3.26 3.62
N ARG A 70 2.14 -3.15 2.73
CA ARG A 70 0.75 -3.50 3.04
C ARG A 70 0.64 -4.94 3.52
N ARG A 71 1.32 -5.89 2.87
CA ARG A 71 1.37 -7.29 3.29
C ARG A 71 2.02 -7.45 4.66
N ALA A 72 3.15 -6.79 4.92
CA ALA A 72 3.80 -6.82 6.24
C ALA A 72 2.88 -6.28 7.34
N ILE A 73 2.09 -5.23 7.06
CA ILE A 73 1.05 -4.74 7.99
C ILE A 73 -0.03 -5.80 8.22
N GLU A 74 -0.49 -6.49 7.17
CA GLU A 74 -1.46 -7.59 7.26
C GLU A 74 -0.98 -8.70 8.19
N GLU A 75 0.25 -9.18 7.96
CA GLU A 75 0.88 -10.27 8.71
C GLU A 75 1.16 -9.89 10.17
N ALA A 76 1.34 -8.60 10.46
CA ALA A 76 1.49 -8.08 11.81
C ALA A 76 0.17 -8.00 12.60
N GLY A 77 -0.98 -8.24 11.96
CA GLY A 77 -2.31 -8.13 12.57
C GLY A 77 -3.13 -6.92 12.11
N GLY A 78 -2.68 -6.22 11.06
CA GLY A 78 -3.37 -5.07 10.50
C GLY A 78 -3.19 -3.77 11.29
N ALA A 79 -3.75 -2.69 10.75
CA ALA A 79 -3.88 -1.42 11.44
C ALA A 79 -4.78 -1.56 12.68
N GLU A 80 -5.72 -2.50 12.70
CA GLU A 80 -6.49 -2.83 13.90
C GLU A 80 -5.61 -3.17 15.10
N TYR A 81 -4.60 -4.05 14.93
CA TYR A 81 -3.63 -4.33 15.99
C TYR A 81 -2.87 -3.06 16.40
N GLY A 82 -2.45 -2.25 15.41
CA GLY A 82 -1.76 -0.99 15.66
C GLY A 82 -2.56 0.02 16.47
N ALA A 83 -3.89 0.03 16.33
CA ALA A 83 -4.77 0.88 17.12
C ALA A 83 -4.89 0.40 18.58
N GLN A 84 -4.72 -0.91 18.82
CA GLN A 84 -4.80 -1.52 20.15
C GLN A 84 -3.46 -1.46 20.91
N ASP A 85 -2.36 -1.77 20.24
CA ASP A 85 -1.00 -1.77 20.82
C ASP A 85 0.01 -1.03 19.92
N PRO A 86 0.04 0.32 19.99
CA PRO A 86 0.94 1.12 19.17
C PRO A 86 2.44 0.90 19.48
N GLN A 87 2.79 0.44 20.69
CA GLN A 87 4.19 0.29 21.09
C GLN A 87 4.84 -0.91 20.40
N GLU A 88 4.11 -2.03 20.35
CA GLU A 88 4.60 -3.28 19.75
C GLU A 88 4.38 -3.32 18.23
N TYR A 89 3.40 -2.58 17.72
CA TYR A 89 2.96 -2.64 16.33
C TYR A 89 4.08 -2.47 15.30
N LEU A 90 4.89 -1.41 15.39
CA LEU A 90 5.95 -1.17 14.41
C LEU A 90 7.05 -2.23 14.46
N VAL A 91 7.28 -2.85 15.63
CA VAL A 91 8.21 -3.98 15.75
C VAL A 91 7.67 -5.15 14.96
N ARG A 92 6.41 -5.54 15.18
CA ARG A 92 5.76 -6.64 14.45
C ARG A 92 5.74 -6.43 12.94
N VAL A 93 5.40 -5.22 12.47
CA VAL A 93 5.42 -4.92 11.03
C VAL A 93 6.82 -5.06 10.43
N ARG A 94 7.87 -4.66 11.16
CA ARG A 94 9.27 -4.84 10.72
C ARG A 94 9.74 -6.30 10.76
N GLU A 95 9.21 -7.10 11.68
CA GLU A 95 9.50 -8.53 11.77
C GLU A 95 8.79 -9.34 10.68
N ALA A 96 7.58 -8.92 10.28
CA ALA A 96 6.84 -9.47 9.17
C ALA A 96 7.40 -9.06 7.79
N ALA A 97 8.32 -8.09 7.72
CA ALA A 97 8.92 -7.68 6.46
C ALA A 97 9.69 -8.86 5.81
N PRO A 98 9.42 -9.18 4.53
CA PRO A 98 10.00 -10.35 3.86
C PRO A 98 11.50 -10.23 3.59
N ASP A 99 12.03 -9.00 3.56
CA ASP A 99 13.43 -8.70 3.33
C ASP A 99 13.84 -7.37 3.97
N ASP A 100 15.15 -7.08 3.95
CA ASP A 100 15.71 -5.87 4.54
C ASP A 100 15.30 -4.59 3.81
N ALA A 101 14.96 -4.67 2.52
CA ALA A 101 14.53 -3.50 1.76
C ALA A 101 13.13 -3.05 2.20
N VAL A 102 12.20 -3.99 2.39
CA VAL A 102 10.87 -3.70 2.96
C VAL A 102 10.99 -3.24 4.41
N ARG A 103 11.87 -3.89 5.21
CA ARG A 103 12.12 -3.50 6.61
C ARG A 103 12.61 -2.06 6.73
N ALA A 104 13.53 -1.65 5.85
CA ALA A 104 14.00 -0.27 5.77
C ALA A 104 12.88 0.69 5.35
N MET A 105 12.05 0.30 4.36
CA MET A 105 10.93 1.12 3.92
C MET A 105 9.87 1.33 5.01
N VAL A 106 9.52 0.30 5.78
CA VAL A 106 8.64 0.44 6.95
C VAL A 106 9.21 1.46 7.93
N THR A 107 10.51 1.38 8.21
CA THR A 107 11.20 2.28 9.15
C THR A 107 11.19 3.72 8.65
N GLU A 108 11.41 3.94 7.35
CA GLU A 108 11.31 5.25 6.70
C GLU A 108 9.88 5.82 6.75
N LEU A 109 8.89 5.04 6.32
CA LEU A 109 7.50 5.46 6.24
C LEU A 109 6.86 5.65 7.62
N ALA A 110 7.36 4.98 8.65
CA ALA A 110 6.89 5.16 10.03
C ALA A 110 7.27 6.52 10.63
N VAL A 111 8.20 7.27 10.04
CA VAL A 111 8.63 8.57 10.55
C VAL A 111 8.58 9.69 9.50
N GLU A 112 8.39 9.35 8.24
CA GLU A 112 8.25 10.36 7.19
C GLU A 112 7.05 11.26 7.46
N ALA A 113 7.26 12.57 7.35
CA ALA A 113 6.21 13.55 7.52
C ALA A 113 5.01 13.29 6.59
N ILE A 114 3.82 13.31 7.18
CA ILE A 114 2.56 13.34 6.44
C ILE A 114 2.45 14.70 5.71
N LEU A 115 1.95 14.67 4.49
CA LEU A 115 1.88 15.82 3.59
C LEU A 115 1.06 16.98 4.19
N ARG A 116 0.07 16.64 5.02
CA ARG A 116 -0.80 17.59 5.71
C ARG A 116 -0.28 17.86 7.12
N LYS A 117 -0.32 19.15 7.52
CA LYS A 117 0.10 19.58 8.86
C LYS A 117 -0.77 19.00 9.99
N THR A 118 -2.06 18.81 9.70
CA THR A 118 -3.03 18.22 10.64
C THR A 118 -3.50 16.89 10.06
N VAL A 119 -3.34 15.84 10.85
CA VAL A 119 -3.74 14.47 10.52
C VAL A 119 -5.04 14.20 11.28
N ASP A 120 -6.16 14.21 10.55
CA ASP A 120 -7.50 14.02 11.07
C ASP A 120 -8.24 12.89 10.32
N GLU A 121 -9.38 12.44 10.87
CA GLU A 121 -10.21 11.40 10.27
C GLU A 121 -10.64 11.74 8.84
N MET A 122 -10.96 13.02 8.60
CA MET A 122 -11.33 13.50 7.26
C MET A 122 -10.18 13.28 6.26
N TYR A 123 -8.94 13.63 6.62
CA TYR A 123 -7.79 13.44 5.75
C TYR A 123 -7.49 11.95 5.50
N ALA A 124 -7.55 11.13 6.54
CA ALA A 124 -7.36 9.69 6.44
C ALA A 124 -8.42 9.06 5.52
N GLY A 125 -9.69 9.44 5.70
CA GLY A 125 -10.81 9.06 4.85
C GLY A 125 -10.60 9.43 3.37
N ILE A 126 -10.07 10.62 3.08
CA ILE A 126 -9.74 11.02 1.71
C ILE A 126 -8.69 10.09 1.08
N GLN A 127 -7.62 9.74 1.80
CA GLN A 127 -6.58 8.84 1.26
C GLN A 127 -7.13 7.43 1.03
N LEU A 128 -7.89 6.90 1.98
CA LEU A 128 -8.59 5.61 1.87
C LEU A 128 -9.47 5.56 0.63
N VAL A 129 -10.38 6.52 0.47
CA VAL A 129 -11.32 6.57 -0.66
C VAL A 129 -10.56 6.68 -1.99
N GLN A 130 -9.51 7.50 -2.07
CA GLN A 130 -8.74 7.64 -3.30
C GLN A 130 -8.02 6.35 -3.73
N VAL A 131 -7.46 5.58 -2.80
CA VAL A 131 -6.86 4.28 -3.12
C VAL A 131 -7.94 3.30 -3.58
N ARG A 132 -9.04 3.19 -2.83
CA ARG A 132 -10.14 2.27 -3.14
C ARG A 132 -10.82 2.58 -4.48
N LEU A 133 -11.10 3.85 -4.76
CA LEU A 133 -11.66 4.27 -6.05
C LEU A 133 -10.78 3.84 -7.22
N ARG A 134 -9.45 3.98 -7.10
CA ARG A 134 -8.54 3.54 -8.16
C ARG A 134 -8.52 2.03 -8.32
N ALA A 135 -8.67 1.27 -7.23
CA ALA A 135 -8.80 -0.18 -7.30
C ALA A 135 -10.11 -0.60 -7.98
N VAL A 136 -11.24 0.02 -7.61
CA VAL A 136 -12.55 -0.19 -8.24
C VAL A 136 -12.51 0.15 -9.73
N ASP A 137 -11.94 1.29 -10.11
CA ASP A 137 -11.82 1.71 -11.51
C ASP A 137 -10.90 0.78 -12.33
N ARG A 138 -9.90 0.13 -11.71
CA ARG A 138 -9.12 -0.94 -12.35
C ARG A 138 -9.99 -2.18 -12.55
N ARG A 139 -10.67 -2.65 -11.50
CA ARG A 139 -11.51 -3.84 -11.55
C ARG A 139 -12.64 -3.70 -12.58
N ILE A 140 -13.29 -2.54 -12.66
CA ILE A 140 -14.30 -2.24 -13.68
C ILE A 140 -13.72 -2.45 -15.08
N ARG A 141 -12.53 -1.92 -15.36
CA ARG A 141 -11.88 -2.09 -16.67
C ARG A 141 -11.56 -3.56 -16.98
N ASP A 142 -11.11 -4.32 -15.98
CA ASP A 142 -10.80 -5.74 -16.15
C ASP A 142 -12.06 -6.57 -16.42
N VAL A 143 -13.15 -6.29 -15.71
CA VAL A 143 -14.46 -6.92 -15.88
C VAL A 143 -15.05 -6.56 -17.25
N GLN A 144 -14.96 -5.31 -17.68
CA GLN A 144 -15.35 -4.89 -19.03
C GLN A 144 -14.53 -5.59 -20.12
N GLY A 145 -13.22 -5.72 -19.94
CA GLY A 145 -12.36 -6.47 -20.85
C GLY A 145 -12.74 -7.95 -20.94
N THR A 146 -13.17 -8.54 -19.82
CA THR A 146 -13.68 -9.92 -19.75
C THR A 146 -15.01 -10.05 -20.49
N LEU A 147 -15.93 -9.12 -20.27
CA LEU A 147 -17.22 -9.05 -20.96
C LEU A 147 -17.05 -8.95 -22.49
N ALA A 148 -16.12 -8.09 -22.95
CA ALA A 148 -15.82 -7.93 -24.37
C ALA A 148 -15.28 -9.23 -25.02
N ARG A 149 -14.51 -10.04 -24.27
CA ARG A 149 -13.98 -11.33 -24.75
C ARG A 149 -15.01 -12.44 -24.76
N LEU A 150 -15.95 -12.45 -23.81
CA LEU A 150 -17.03 -13.44 -23.75
C LEU A 150 -18.00 -13.31 -24.95
N GLY A 151 -18.24 -12.09 -25.41
CA GLY A 151 -19.06 -11.82 -26.60
C GLY A 151 -20.48 -12.39 -26.53
N ALA A 152 -21.14 -12.52 -27.68
CA ALA A 152 -22.51 -13.07 -27.79
C ALA A 152 -22.57 -14.61 -27.82
N GLY A 153 -21.42 -15.30 -27.82
CA GLY A 153 -21.33 -16.76 -27.89
C GLY A 153 -20.87 -17.44 -26.60
N GLY A 154 -20.63 -16.66 -25.53
CA GLY A 154 -20.27 -17.18 -24.21
C GLY A 154 -21.46 -17.82 -23.48
N ASP A 155 -21.16 -18.59 -22.43
CA ASP A 155 -22.17 -19.16 -21.55
C ASP A 155 -23.05 -18.06 -20.93
N PRO A 156 -24.39 -18.11 -21.11
CA PRO A 156 -25.31 -17.11 -20.57
C PRO A 156 -25.20 -16.91 -19.06
N GLN A 157 -24.94 -17.98 -18.28
CA GLN A 157 -24.82 -17.86 -16.83
C GLN A 157 -23.56 -17.07 -16.44
N HIS A 158 -22.44 -17.39 -17.07
CA HIS A 158 -21.20 -16.63 -16.91
C HIS A 158 -21.39 -15.16 -17.30
N LEU A 159 -22.05 -14.89 -18.43
CA LEU A 159 -22.31 -13.53 -18.90
C LEU A 159 -23.10 -12.71 -17.86
N THR A 160 -24.19 -13.27 -17.34
CA THR A 160 -25.00 -12.61 -16.30
C THR A 160 -24.20 -12.36 -15.02
N ALA A 161 -23.33 -13.30 -14.60
CA ALA A 161 -22.48 -13.12 -13.43
C ALA A 161 -21.52 -11.92 -13.59
N VAL A 162 -20.84 -11.82 -14.73
CA VAL A 162 -19.90 -10.71 -15.03
C VAL A 162 -20.63 -9.37 -15.15
N GLN A 163 -21.83 -9.35 -15.74
CA GLN A 163 -22.66 -8.13 -15.81
C GLN A 163 -23.10 -7.66 -14.42
N ASN A 164 -23.51 -8.59 -13.54
CA ASN A 164 -23.87 -8.27 -12.16
C ASN A 164 -22.67 -7.72 -11.39
N GLU A 165 -21.49 -8.34 -11.50
CA GLU A 165 -20.25 -7.83 -10.88
C GLU A 165 -19.95 -6.40 -11.35
N LEU A 166 -20.03 -6.14 -12.66
CA LEU A 166 -19.80 -4.81 -13.22
C LEU A 166 -20.77 -3.78 -12.63
N TRP A 167 -22.06 -4.11 -12.54
CA TRP A 167 -23.07 -3.21 -11.99
C TRP A 167 -22.80 -2.91 -10.51
N VAL A 168 -22.47 -3.92 -9.70
CA VAL A 168 -22.12 -3.76 -8.28
C VAL A 168 -20.91 -2.84 -8.11
N LEU A 169 -19.85 -3.05 -8.90
CA LEU A 169 -18.65 -2.21 -8.85
C LEU A 169 -18.94 -0.76 -9.25
N GLN A 170 -19.80 -0.53 -10.24
CA GLN A 170 -20.20 0.82 -10.64
C GLN A 170 -20.99 1.53 -9.54
N GLN A 171 -21.92 0.84 -8.89
CA GLN A 171 -22.66 1.38 -7.75
C GLN A 171 -21.72 1.70 -6.58
N TYR A 172 -20.78 0.81 -6.28
CA TYR A 172 -19.80 1.04 -5.24
C TYR A 172 -18.88 2.23 -5.54
N GLY A 173 -18.36 2.32 -6.77
CA GLY A 173 -17.57 3.46 -7.20
C GLY A 173 -18.35 4.78 -7.14
N GLN A 174 -19.64 4.77 -7.44
CA GLN A 174 -20.49 5.95 -7.29
C GLN A 174 -20.69 6.33 -5.82
N ALA A 175 -20.98 5.36 -4.95
CA ALA A 175 -21.15 5.59 -3.52
C ALA A 175 -19.90 6.21 -2.88
N LEU A 176 -18.70 5.76 -3.28
CA LEU A 176 -17.41 6.33 -2.83
C LEU A 176 -17.24 7.79 -3.26
N ARG A 177 -17.71 8.18 -4.46
CA ARG A 177 -17.63 9.58 -4.94
C ARG A 177 -18.63 10.49 -4.23
N GLU A 178 -19.81 9.98 -3.91
CA GLU A 178 -20.89 10.77 -3.30
C GLU A 178 -20.76 10.89 -1.79
N ARG A 179 -20.42 9.79 -1.11
CA ARG A 179 -20.41 9.69 0.36
C ARG A 179 -19.00 9.63 0.95
N GLY A 180 -17.97 9.47 0.13
CA GLY A 180 -16.58 9.43 0.61
C GLY A 180 -16.34 8.26 1.55
N ALA A 181 -15.78 8.55 2.72
CA ALA A 181 -15.38 7.53 3.69
C ALA A 181 -16.57 6.76 4.27
N ASP A 182 -17.77 7.35 4.31
CA ASP A 182 -18.99 6.69 4.79
C ASP A 182 -19.46 5.53 3.88
N ALA A 183 -18.87 5.41 2.69
CA ALA A 183 -19.14 4.31 1.75
C ALA A 183 -18.10 3.19 1.80
N LEU A 184 -17.05 3.30 2.63
CA LEU A 184 -16.06 2.24 2.83
C LEU A 184 -16.61 1.14 3.74
#